data_AF-A0A317ZJW4-F1
#
_entry.id   AF-A0A317ZJW4-F1
#
_cell.length_a   1.000
_cell.length_b   1.000
_cell.length_c   1.000
_cell.angle_alpha   90.00
_cell.angle_beta   90.00
_cell.angle_gamma   90.00
#
_symmetry.space_group_name_H-M   'P 1'
#
loop_
_entity.id
_entity.type
_entity.pdbx_description
1 polymer ?
#
loop_
_entity_poly.entity_id
_entity_poly.type
_entity_poly.pdbx_seq_one_letter_code
_entity_poly.pdbx_strand_id
1 'polypeptide(L)'
;MVHFNANPSRKAFTLIEVVLALGVFFISILALIGLLAPMLKSVDEVEKIDEITSVVNTVNAFLQSSPKIPVRDTNGEITQSKFDSVYQAVSSAGSGEATLFVFRYYDGTSVDSISLEAGFSPNENDDGNFVGTNSIVDVNLFNDAAGPIYRVVLTASSVTPDNTNPPLRTTSRVNGVYTLTQSLNNYPEGYLALEARIFAEDPPGPAPNSFDTTTDLTLLSEVEPDFTFNTAIVR
;
A
#
# COMPACT_ATOMS: atom_id res chain seq x y z
N MET A 1 -17.31 -88.70 -9.80
CA MET A 1 -16.61 -87.42 -10.01
C MET A 1 -17.63 -86.31 -9.80
N VAL A 2 -17.69 -85.74 -8.60
CA VAL A 2 -18.70 -84.75 -8.20
C VAL A 2 -18.04 -83.38 -8.27
N HIS A 3 -18.52 -82.53 -9.19
CA HIS A 3 -18.10 -81.12 -9.28
C HIS A 3 -18.80 -80.32 -8.17
N PHE A 4 -18.03 -79.83 -7.20
CA PHE A 4 -18.48 -78.78 -6.28
C PHE A 4 -18.46 -77.44 -7.04
N ASN A 5 -19.64 -76.90 -7.35
CA ASN A 5 -19.76 -75.55 -7.86
C ASN A 5 -19.90 -74.61 -6.66
N ALA A 6 -18.80 -73.98 -6.25
CA ALA A 6 -18.81 -72.96 -5.20
C ALA A 6 -19.37 -71.66 -5.79
N ASN A 7 -20.64 -71.38 -5.49
CA ASN A 7 -21.27 -70.11 -5.85
C ASN A 7 -20.68 -69.02 -4.93
N PRO A 8 -19.98 -67.99 -5.43
CA PRO A 8 -19.48 -66.92 -4.58
C PRO A 8 -20.68 -66.14 -4.02
N SER A 9 -20.87 -66.20 -2.71
CA SER A 9 -21.90 -65.41 -2.04
C SER A 9 -21.65 -63.93 -2.34
N ARG A 10 -22.54 -63.27 -3.09
CA ARG A 10 -22.56 -61.81 -3.18
C ARG A 10 -22.93 -61.28 -1.79
N LYS A 11 -21.93 -60.85 -1.02
CA LYS A 11 -22.15 -60.14 0.24
C LYS A 11 -22.77 -58.78 -0.11
N ALA A 12 -24.06 -58.62 0.15
CA ALA A 12 -24.70 -57.31 0.15
C ALA A 12 -24.33 -56.58 1.46
N PHE A 13 -24.01 -55.30 1.38
CA PHE A 13 -23.71 -54.47 2.55
C PHE A 13 -24.94 -54.31 3.44
N THR A 14 -24.73 -54.29 4.75
CA THR A 14 -25.82 -54.05 5.70
C THR A 14 -26.16 -52.56 5.77
N LEU A 15 -27.42 -52.21 6.08
CA LEU A 15 -27.86 -50.82 6.21
C LEU A 15 -27.01 -50.03 7.24
N ILE A 16 -26.66 -50.67 8.36
CA ILE A 16 -25.85 -50.08 9.43
C ILE A 16 -24.42 -49.77 8.94
N GLU A 17 -23.83 -50.63 8.12
CA GLU A 17 -22.48 -50.47 7.58
C GLU A 17 -22.41 -49.31 6.58
N VAL A 18 -23.44 -49.15 5.75
CA VAL A 18 -23.56 -48.01 4.83
C VAL A 18 -23.74 -46.69 5.60
N VAL A 19 -24.59 -46.67 6.63
CA VAL A 19 -24.81 -45.48 7.46
C VAL A 19 -23.54 -45.11 8.23
N LEU A 20 -22.81 -46.10 8.76
CA LEU A 20 -21.54 -45.87 9.44
C LEU A 20 -20.49 -45.33 8.48
N ALA A 21 -20.37 -45.91 7.28
CA ALA A 21 -19.45 -45.43 6.26
C ALA A 21 -19.76 -43.99 5.84
N LEU A 22 -21.04 -43.65 5.62
CA LEU A 22 -21.45 -42.28 5.35
C LEU A 22 -21.17 -41.35 6.53
N GLY A 23 -21.42 -41.79 7.77
CA GLY A 23 -21.15 -41.01 8.97
C GLY A 23 -19.67 -40.65 9.12
N VAL A 24 -18.77 -41.64 8.98
CA VAL A 24 -17.32 -41.41 9.03
C VAL A 24 -16.86 -40.53 7.87
N PHE A 25 -17.41 -40.73 6.67
CA PHE A 25 -17.11 -39.92 5.49
C PHE A 25 -17.53 -38.45 5.67
N PHE A 26 -18.71 -38.19 6.23
CA PHE A 26 -19.15 -36.82 6.49
C PHE A 26 -18.31 -36.14 7.58
N ILE A 27 -17.97 -36.86 8.65
CA ILE A 27 -17.12 -36.32 9.73
C ILE A 27 -15.73 -35.97 9.19
N SER A 28 -15.14 -36.81 8.34
CA SER A 28 -13.81 -36.52 7.78
C SER A 28 -13.82 -35.33 6.83
N ILE A 29 -14.86 -35.16 6.00
CA ILE A 29 -15.02 -33.97 5.15
C ILE A 29 -15.19 -32.72 6.00
N LEU A 30 -16.03 -32.77 7.03
CA LEU A 30 -16.25 -31.62 7.92
C LEU A 30 -14.96 -31.20 8.61
N ALA A 31 -14.18 -32.17 9.08
CA ALA A 31 -12.87 -31.93 9.69
C ALA A 31 -11.90 -31.30 8.67
N LEU A 32 -11.87 -31.78 7.43
CA LEU A 32 -10.99 -31.26 6.39
C LEU A 32 -11.34 -29.81 6.03
N ILE A 33 -12.63 -29.50 5.88
CA ILE A 33 -13.11 -28.13 5.63
C ILE A 33 -12.76 -27.22 6.81
N GLY A 34 -12.93 -27.70 8.05
CA GLY A 34 -12.56 -26.96 9.26
C GLY A 34 -11.08 -26.61 9.33
N LEU A 35 -10.20 -27.46 8.78
CA LEU A 35 -8.76 -27.20 8.71
C LEU A 35 -8.37 -26.29 7.52
N LEU A 36 -9.16 -26.25 6.45
CA LEU A 36 -8.88 -25.42 5.28
C LEU A 36 -9.11 -23.92 5.53
N ALA A 37 -10.11 -23.54 6.34
CA ALA A 37 -10.42 -22.14 6.58
C ALA A 37 -9.26 -21.34 7.23
N PRO A 38 -8.60 -21.85 8.30
CA PRO A 38 -7.40 -21.20 8.84
C PRO A 38 -6.24 -21.14 7.84
N MET A 39 -6.09 -22.16 6.97
CA MET A 39 -5.02 -22.16 5.97
C MET A 39 -5.24 -21.08 4.90
N LEU A 40 -6.46 -20.96 4.36
CA LEU A 40 -6.78 -19.91 3.38
C LEU A 40 -6.55 -18.52 3.96
N LYS A 41 -7.00 -18.30 5.20
CA LYS A 41 -6.76 -17.03 5.91
C LYS A 41 -5.27 -16.76 6.09
N SER A 42 -4.48 -17.76 6.45
CA SER A 42 -3.03 -17.59 6.63
C SER A 42 -2.29 -17.29 5.33
N VAL A 43 -2.75 -17.85 4.21
CA VAL A 43 -2.14 -17.57 2.88
C VAL A 43 -2.42 -16.13 2.48
N ASP A 44 -3.68 -15.69 2.63
CA ASP A 44 -4.11 -14.32 2.34
C ASP A 44 -3.38 -13.28 3.22
N GLU A 45 -3.24 -13.57 4.52
CA GLU A 45 -2.46 -12.73 5.44
C GLU A 45 -0.98 -12.63 5.02
N VAL A 46 -0.37 -13.74 4.59
CA VAL A 46 1.04 -13.75 4.14
C VAL A 46 1.20 -12.96 2.85
N GLU A 47 0.31 -13.14 1.87
CA GLU A 47 0.32 -12.39 0.61
C GLU A 47 0.22 -10.89 0.86
N LYS A 48 -0.72 -10.47 1.71
CA LYS A 48 -0.87 -9.06 2.10
C LYS A 48 0.39 -8.51 2.78
N ILE A 49 1.02 -9.28 3.68
CA ILE A 49 2.26 -8.84 4.36
C ILE A 49 3.41 -8.67 3.36
N ASP A 50 3.57 -9.60 2.44
CA ASP A 50 4.61 -9.54 1.41
C ASP A 50 4.40 -8.34 0.48
N GLU A 51 3.16 -8.07 0.09
CA GLU A 51 2.82 -6.93 -0.76
C GLU A 51 3.05 -5.60 -0.05
N ILE A 52 2.58 -5.44 1.19
CA ILE A 52 2.84 -4.25 2.02
C ILE A 52 4.33 -4.05 2.24
N THR A 53 5.09 -5.11 2.48
CA THR A 53 6.56 -5.03 2.62
C THR A 53 7.21 -4.53 1.33
N SER A 54 6.73 -4.99 0.17
CA SER A 54 7.17 -4.48 -1.13
C SER A 54 6.87 -2.98 -1.27
N VAL A 55 5.68 -2.52 -0.89
CA VAL A 55 5.31 -1.10 -0.93
C VAL A 55 6.21 -0.27 -0.01
N VAL A 56 6.42 -0.69 1.23
CA VAL A 56 7.32 0.00 2.19
C VAL A 56 8.73 0.14 1.61
N ASN A 57 9.27 -0.92 1.01
CA ASN A 57 10.59 -0.88 0.39
C ASN A 57 10.63 0.06 -0.81
N THR A 58 9.59 0.05 -1.66
CA THR A 58 9.48 0.96 -2.81
C THR A 58 9.39 2.42 -2.36
N VAL A 59 8.56 2.74 -1.37
CA VAL A 59 8.44 4.10 -0.81
C VAL A 59 9.78 4.56 -0.24
N ASN A 60 10.45 3.73 0.56
CA ASN A 60 11.75 4.06 1.11
C ASN A 60 12.80 4.26 0.01
N ALA A 61 12.87 3.37 -0.99
CA ALA A 61 13.78 3.51 -2.11
C ALA A 61 13.51 4.79 -2.89
N PHE A 62 12.24 5.10 -3.19
CA PHE A 62 11.84 6.31 -3.88
C PHE A 62 12.24 7.56 -3.10
N LEU A 63 11.85 7.69 -1.83
CA LEU A 63 12.16 8.85 -1.00
C LEU A 63 13.66 9.02 -0.74
N GLN A 64 14.42 7.93 -0.64
CA GLN A 64 15.86 8.00 -0.35
C GLN A 64 16.73 8.19 -1.57
N SER A 65 16.39 7.59 -2.71
CA SER A 65 17.31 7.44 -3.84
C SER A 65 16.81 8.01 -5.17
N SER A 66 15.55 8.45 -5.25
CA SER A 66 15.01 8.97 -6.51
C SER A 66 15.69 10.28 -6.89
N PRO A 67 16.34 10.36 -8.08
CA PRO A 67 16.92 11.59 -8.59
C PRO A 67 15.86 12.54 -9.16
N LYS A 68 14.59 12.10 -9.20
CA LYS A 68 13.45 12.81 -9.80
C LYS A 68 12.77 13.79 -8.85
N ILE A 69 12.91 13.59 -7.53
CA ILE A 69 12.24 14.39 -6.49
C ILE A 69 12.74 15.83 -6.43
N PRO A 70 14.06 16.12 -6.48
CA PRO A 70 14.54 17.51 -6.51
C PRO A 70 13.95 18.29 -7.69
N VAL A 71 13.53 19.54 -7.44
CA VAL A 71 13.10 20.45 -8.51
C VAL A 71 14.32 20.93 -9.28
N ARG A 72 14.20 20.97 -10.61
CA ARG A 72 15.27 21.37 -11.52
C ARG A 72 14.83 22.50 -12.45
N ASP A 73 15.76 23.35 -12.83
CA ASP A 73 15.53 24.36 -13.86
C ASP A 73 15.53 23.76 -15.28
N THR A 74 15.32 24.61 -16.30
CA THR A 74 15.32 24.21 -17.71
C THR A 74 16.67 23.67 -18.20
N ASN A 75 17.76 23.92 -17.47
CA ASN A 75 19.11 23.44 -17.79
C ASN A 75 19.43 22.12 -17.06
N GLY A 76 18.53 21.64 -16.21
CA GLY A 76 18.69 20.42 -15.41
C GLY A 76 19.41 20.63 -14.07
N GLU A 77 19.72 21.86 -13.69
CA GLU A 77 20.36 22.20 -12.40
C GLU A 77 19.33 22.14 -11.27
N ILE A 78 19.76 21.65 -10.09
CA ILE A 78 18.88 21.51 -8.93
C ILE A 78 18.62 22.89 -8.32
N THR A 79 17.36 23.33 -8.32
CA THR A 79 16.90 24.58 -7.68
C THR A 79 16.34 24.36 -6.28
N GLN A 80 15.85 23.14 -6.00
CA GLN A 80 15.32 22.74 -4.70
C GLN A 80 15.82 21.33 -4.37
N SER A 81 16.42 21.17 -3.20
CA SER A 81 16.92 19.87 -2.77
C SER A 81 15.77 18.88 -2.52
N LYS A 82 16.07 17.57 -2.52
CA LYS A 82 15.08 16.54 -2.18
C LYS A 82 14.44 16.78 -0.81
N PHE A 83 15.26 17.17 0.16
CA PHE A 83 14.80 17.50 1.50
C PHE A 83 13.80 18.66 1.46
N ASP A 84 14.17 19.76 0.80
CA ASP A 84 13.32 20.94 0.71
C ASP A 84 12.02 20.65 -0.06
N SER A 85 12.07 19.80 -1.09
CA SER A 85 10.91 19.36 -1.86
C SER A 85 9.91 18.59 -1.01
N VAL A 86 10.37 17.55 -0.30
CA VAL A 86 9.46 16.77 0.56
C VAL A 86 9.02 17.57 1.78
N TYR A 87 9.89 18.44 2.32
CA TYR A 87 9.49 19.36 3.39
C TYR A 87 8.32 20.22 2.95
N GLN A 88 8.44 20.89 1.79
CA GLN A 88 7.40 21.80 1.32
C GLN A 88 6.09 21.09 0.99
N ALA A 89 6.17 19.89 0.39
CA ALA A 89 5.03 19.02 0.13
C ALA A 89 4.27 18.72 1.44
N VAL A 90 4.99 18.29 2.49
CA VAL A 90 4.38 17.97 3.80
C VAL A 90 4.00 19.22 4.62
N SER A 91 4.67 20.36 4.43
CA SER A 91 4.55 21.52 5.33
C SER A 91 3.50 22.56 4.94
N SER A 92 3.27 22.81 3.65
CA SER A 92 2.81 24.15 3.25
C SER A 92 1.77 24.27 2.14
N ALA A 93 1.25 23.20 1.53
CA ALA A 93 0.39 23.41 0.37
C ALA A 93 -0.63 22.31 0.07
N GLY A 94 -1.69 22.31 0.88
CA GLY A 94 -2.92 21.61 0.55
C GLY A 94 -3.63 21.12 1.80
N SER A 95 -2.96 20.28 2.59
CA SER A 95 -3.62 19.53 3.67
C SER A 95 -2.71 19.15 4.85
N GLY A 96 -1.42 19.49 4.84
CA GLY A 96 -0.48 19.09 5.91
C GLY A 96 0.03 17.65 5.76
N GLU A 97 0.04 17.17 4.51
CA GLU A 97 0.49 15.86 4.08
C GLU A 97 1.13 15.95 2.69
N ALA A 98 1.85 14.91 2.29
CA ALA A 98 2.18 14.64 0.89
C ALA A 98 1.67 13.24 0.53
N THR A 99 1.12 13.07 -0.67
CA THR A 99 0.57 11.79 -1.13
C THR A 99 1.47 11.18 -2.21
N LEU A 100 1.75 9.88 -2.08
CA LEU A 100 2.38 9.06 -3.11
C LEU A 100 1.44 7.95 -3.54
N PHE A 101 1.66 7.45 -4.75
CA PHE A 101 1.05 6.22 -5.24
C PHE A 101 2.13 5.21 -5.58
N VAL A 102 1.89 3.95 -5.21
CA VAL A 102 2.71 2.79 -5.59
C VAL A 102 1.79 1.73 -6.15
N PHE A 103 2.03 1.33 -7.39
CA PHE A 103 1.18 0.35 -8.06
C PHE A 103 1.92 -0.35 -9.19
N ARG A 104 1.45 -1.55 -9.49
CA ARG A 104 1.90 -2.31 -10.65
C ARG A 104 0.96 -2.04 -11.80
N TYR A 105 1.46 -2.04 -13.03
CA TYR A 105 0.64 -1.83 -14.22
C TYR A 105 1.10 -2.71 -15.38
N TYR A 106 0.18 -3.07 -16.27
CA TYR A 106 0.49 -3.73 -17.52
C TYR A 106 1.10 -2.72 -18.51
N ASP A 107 2.37 -2.89 -18.85
CA ASP A 107 3.11 -1.91 -19.67
C ASP A 107 2.87 -2.06 -21.18
N GLY A 108 2.09 -3.06 -21.59
CA GLY A 108 1.73 -3.31 -22.98
C GLY A 108 2.86 -3.82 -23.87
N THR A 109 4.08 -4.04 -23.33
CA THR A 109 5.22 -4.57 -24.12
C THR A 109 5.05 -6.06 -24.44
N SER A 110 4.32 -6.80 -23.60
CA SER A 110 3.87 -8.18 -23.79
C SER A 110 2.57 -8.42 -23.02
N VAL A 111 1.95 -9.60 -23.19
CA VAL A 111 0.69 -9.95 -22.49
C VAL A 111 0.83 -10.08 -20.97
N ASP A 112 2.05 -10.31 -20.46
CA ASP A 112 2.33 -10.54 -19.04
C ASP A 112 3.39 -9.58 -18.47
N SER A 113 3.73 -8.51 -19.20
CA SER A 113 4.74 -7.56 -18.73
C SER A 113 4.13 -6.58 -17.73
N ILE A 114 4.57 -6.73 -16.49
CA ILE A 114 4.16 -5.90 -15.37
C ILE A 114 5.33 -5.03 -14.97
N SER A 115 5.09 -3.72 -14.93
CA SER A 115 6.01 -2.71 -14.43
C SER A 115 5.51 -2.13 -13.11
N LEU A 116 6.42 -1.53 -12.33
CA LEU A 116 6.12 -0.88 -11.05
C LEU A 116 6.28 0.63 -11.22
N GLU A 117 5.26 1.39 -10.86
CA GLU A 117 5.30 2.84 -10.78
C GLU A 117 5.26 3.29 -9.33
N ALA A 118 6.06 4.31 -9.02
CA ALA A 118 6.05 4.98 -7.73
C ALA A 118 6.32 6.47 -7.93
N GLY A 119 5.41 7.30 -7.42
CA GLY A 119 5.47 8.75 -7.61
C GLY A 119 4.56 9.51 -6.67
N PHE A 120 4.75 10.82 -6.61
CA PHE A 120 3.88 11.76 -5.92
C PHE A 120 2.57 11.98 -6.68
N SER A 121 1.50 12.27 -5.95
CA SER A 121 0.21 12.67 -6.52
C SER A 121 0.38 13.90 -7.42
N PRO A 122 -0.35 14.02 -8.54
CA PRO A 122 -0.35 15.23 -9.36
C PRO A 122 -0.61 16.51 -8.56
N ASN A 123 -1.44 16.40 -7.52
CA ASN A 123 -1.82 17.51 -6.65
C ASN A 123 -0.61 18.13 -5.93
N GLU A 124 0.49 17.39 -5.75
CA GLU A 124 1.73 17.91 -5.13
C GLU A 124 2.38 19.03 -5.96
N ASN A 125 2.00 19.19 -7.23
CA ASN A 125 2.50 20.27 -8.07
C ASN A 125 1.43 21.31 -8.43
N ASP A 126 0.15 21.03 -8.22
CA ASP A 126 -0.95 21.95 -8.52
C ASP A 126 -0.89 23.25 -7.68
N ASP A 127 -0.40 23.16 -6.44
CA ASP A 127 -0.37 24.28 -5.48
C ASP A 127 0.99 25.00 -5.36
N GLY A 128 2.03 24.57 -6.08
CA GLY A 128 3.33 25.27 -6.01
C GLY A 128 4.57 24.56 -6.53
N ASN A 129 4.44 23.46 -7.28
CA ASN A 129 5.56 22.67 -7.79
C ASN A 129 6.55 22.23 -6.68
N PHE A 130 6.07 21.61 -5.60
CA PHE A 130 6.93 21.26 -4.46
C PHE A 130 7.94 20.17 -4.81
N VAL A 131 7.57 19.28 -5.73
CA VAL A 131 8.38 18.14 -6.14
C VAL A 131 8.70 18.21 -7.64
N GLY A 132 9.81 17.62 -8.06
CA GLY A 132 10.18 17.60 -9.47
C GLY A 132 9.09 16.94 -10.32
N THR A 133 8.76 17.51 -11.48
CA THR A 133 7.67 17.02 -12.35
C THR A 133 7.82 15.54 -12.73
N ASN A 134 9.05 15.06 -12.90
CA ASN A 134 9.33 13.65 -13.21
C ASN A 134 9.10 12.70 -12.02
N SER A 135 8.88 13.22 -10.81
CA SER A 135 8.53 12.43 -9.63
C SER A 135 7.03 12.25 -9.43
N ILE A 136 6.21 12.89 -10.27
CA ILE A 136 4.76 12.72 -10.29
C ILE A 136 4.43 11.41 -11.04
N VAL A 137 3.49 10.64 -10.51
CA VAL A 137 2.96 9.44 -11.18
C VAL A 137 2.22 9.81 -12.46
N ASP A 138 2.39 9.00 -13.50
CA ASP A 138 1.50 9.05 -14.66
C ASP A 138 0.15 8.42 -14.34
N VAL A 139 -0.86 9.25 -14.09
CA VAL A 139 -2.22 8.81 -13.74
C VAL A 139 -2.92 8.02 -14.84
N ASN A 140 -2.45 8.09 -16.09
CA ASN A 140 -3.03 7.28 -17.16
C ASN A 140 -2.76 5.78 -16.92
N LEU A 141 -1.68 5.45 -16.21
CA LEU A 141 -1.30 4.07 -15.90
C LEU A 141 -2.23 3.42 -14.87
N PHE A 142 -3.06 4.20 -14.15
CA PHE A 142 -4.02 3.64 -13.20
C PHE A 142 -5.07 2.74 -13.87
N ASN A 143 -5.42 3.01 -15.14
CA ASN A 143 -6.38 2.20 -15.88
C ASN A 143 -5.84 0.80 -16.19
N ASP A 144 -4.50 0.67 -16.22
CA ASP A 144 -3.78 -0.56 -16.51
C ASP A 144 -3.22 -1.21 -15.22
N ALA A 145 -3.69 -0.76 -14.05
CA ALA A 145 -3.22 -1.27 -12.76
C ALA A 145 -3.45 -2.79 -12.64
N ALA A 146 -2.37 -3.51 -12.32
CA ALA A 146 -2.30 -4.95 -12.16
C ALA A 146 -2.38 -5.31 -10.67
N GLY A 147 -3.51 -4.99 -10.04
CA GLY A 147 -3.72 -5.14 -8.60
C GLY A 147 -4.15 -3.82 -7.93
N PRO A 148 -4.09 -3.75 -6.58
CA PRO A 148 -4.44 -2.54 -5.85
C PRO A 148 -3.47 -1.39 -6.16
N ILE A 149 -4.00 -0.17 -6.05
CA ILE A 149 -3.21 1.06 -6.08
C ILE A 149 -2.99 1.49 -4.63
N TYR A 150 -1.74 1.53 -4.20
CA TYR A 150 -1.41 1.93 -2.84
C TYR A 150 -1.26 3.43 -2.74
N ARG A 151 -2.19 4.09 -2.05
CA ARG A 151 -2.05 5.47 -1.61
C ARG A 151 -1.19 5.49 -0.35
N VAL A 152 -0.13 6.27 -0.39
CA VAL A 152 0.80 6.44 0.73
C VAL A 152 0.78 7.89 1.17
N VAL A 153 0.24 8.15 2.35
CA VAL A 153 0.15 9.49 2.93
C VAL A 153 1.32 9.73 3.87
N LEU A 154 2.12 10.75 3.59
CA LEU A 154 3.25 11.19 4.39
C LEU A 154 2.87 12.41 5.22
N THR A 155 3.04 12.32 6.54
CA THR A 155 2.81 13.43 7.47
C THR A 155 3.97 13.58 8.46
N ALA A 156 3.96 14.64 9.25
CA ALA A 156 4.99 14.81 10.29
C ALA A 156 4.92 13.64 11.28
N SER A 157 6.07 13.06 11.63
CA SER A 157 6.11 11.97 12.59
C SER A 157 5.94 12.47 14.03
N SER A 158 5.43 11.59 14.89
CA SER A 158 5.40 11.78 16.35
C SER A 158 6.79 12.08 16.96
N VAL A 159 7.86 11.64 16.31
CA VAL A 159 9.24 11.86 16.78
C VAL A 159 9.80 13.23 16.38
N THR A 160 9.11 13.98 15.52
CA THR A 160 9.46 15.37 15.23
C THR A 160 9.31 16.19 16.53
N PRO A 161 10.31 16.98 16.94
CA PRO A 161 10.27 17.71 18.20
C PRO A 161 9.06 18.64 18.35
N ASP A 162 8.34 18.53 19.46
CA ASP A 162 7.26 19.44 19.88
C ASP A 162 7.63 20.30 21.10
N ASN A 163 8.85 20.14 21.61
CA ASN A 163 9.37 20.85 22.78
C ASN A 163 10.30 22.03 22.42
N THR A 164 10.42 22.36 21.14
CA THR A 164 11.12 23.57 20.67
C THR A 164 10.24 24.81 20.86
N ASN A 165 10.83 26.01 20.81
CA ASN A 165 10.08 27.26 20.89
C ASN A 165 10.41 28.16 19.68
N PRO A 166 9.52 28.25 18.66
CA PRO A 166 8.24 27.53 18.53
C PRO A 166 8.40 26.02 18.25
N PRO A 167 7.38 25.18 18.50
CA PRO A 167 7.42 23.72 18.22
C PRO A 167 7.64 23.45 16.73
N LEU A 168 8.19 22.29 16.35
CA LEU A 168 8.37 21.92 14.93
C LEU A 168 7.15 21.21 14.35
N ARG A 169 6.35 20.53 15.18
CA ARG A 169 5.06 19.93 14.81
C ARG A 169 3.92 20.34 15.76
N THR A 170 2.68 20.06 15.37
CA THR A 170 1.52 20.20 16.27
C THR A 170 1.65 19.33 17.51
N THR A 171 1.15 19.81 18.64
CA THR A 171 1.17 19.09 19.93
C THR A 171 0.11 17.99 20.03
N SER A 172 -0.86 18.00 19.11
CA SER A 172 -1.95 17.03 19.05
C SER A 172 -2.26 16.71 17.59
N ARG A 173 -2.80 15.51 17.38
CA ARG A 173 -3.20 15.05 16.06
C ARG A 173 -4.52 15.69 15.64
N VAL A 174 -4.58 16.17 14.40
CA VAL A 174 -5.81 16.60 13.72
C VAL A 174 -6.01 15.63 12.56
N ASN A 175 -7.21 15.09 12.36
CA ASN A 175 -7.47 14.01 11.38
C ASN A 175 -6.48 12.84 11.54
N GLY A 176 -6.13 12.55 12.79
CA GLY A 176 -5.18 11.50 13.13
C GLY A 176 -3.73 11.81 12.78
N VAL A 177 -3.32 12.94 12.18
CA VAL A 177 -1.93 13.25 11.79
C VAL A 177 -1.30 14.38 12.60
N TYR A 178 0.03 14.43 12.65
CA TYR A 178 0.74 15.64 13.07
C TYR A 178 1.13 16.47 11.85
N THR A 179 1.14 17.79 12.01
CA THR A 179 1.51 18.72 10.93
C THR A 179 2.73 19.53 11.33
N LEU A 180 3.60 19.85 10.37
CA LEU A 180 4.72 20.76 10.59
C LEU A 180 4.19 22.18 10.85
N THR A 181 4.81 22.90 11.78
CA THR A 181 4.36 24.25 12.17
C THR A 181 5.37 25.34 11.84
N GLN A 182 6.60 24.97 11.50
CA GLN A 182 7.64 25.90 11.07
C GLN A 182 7.81 25.91 9.56
N SER A 183 8.27 27.05 9.03
CA SER A 183 8.77 27.10 7.67
C SER A 183 10.12 26.38 7.56
N LEU A 184 10.48 25.99 6.34
CA LEU A 184 11.75 25.30 6.05
C LEU A 184 12.99 26.06 6.60
N ASN A 185 12.98 27.39 6.54
CA ASN A 185 14.06 28.24 7.06
C ASN A 185 14.17 28.22 8.58
N ASN A 186 13.08 27.89 9.27
CA ASN A 186 13.00 27.81 10.74
C ASN A 186 13.06 26.34 11.23
N TYR A 187 13.36 25.38 10.35
CA TYR A 187 13.47 23.97 10.68
C TYR A 187 14.96 23.57 10.77
N PRO A 188 15.53 23.49 11.99
CA PRO A 188 16.97 23.34 12.20
C PRO A 188 17.46 21.89 12.10
N GLU A 189 16.55 20.90 12.08
CA GLU A 189 16.93 19.50 12.08
C GLU A 189 17.56 19.11 10.73
N GLY A 190 18.60 18.28 10.79
CA GLY A 190 19.26 17.70 9.61
C GLY A 190 18.47 16.56 8.97
N TYR A 191 17.29 16.23 9.51
CA TYR A 191 16.40 15.20 9.01
C TYR A 191 14.93 15.60 9.20
N LEU A 192 14.08 15.12 8.32
CA LEU A 192 12.64 15.26 8.36
C LEU A 192 12.05 13.89 8.68
N ALA A 193 11.55 13.72 9.90
CA ALA A 193 10.89 12.48 10.30
C ALA A 193 9.44 12.48 9.81
N LEU A 194 9.07 11.41 9.13
CA LEU A 194 7.78 11.24 8.46
C LEU A 194 7.08 9.97 8.97
N GLU A 195 5.78 10.07 9.16
CA GLU A 195 4.89 8.92 9.32
C GLU A 195 4.22 8.66 7.97
N ALA A 196 4.37 7.44 7.46
CA ALA A 196 3.79 6.99 6.22
C ALA A 196 2.65 6.02 6.50
N ARG A 197 1.45 6.31 5.99
CA ARG A 197 0.26 5.45 6.08
C ARG A 197 -0.10 4.91 4.71
N ILE A 198 -0.30 3.61 4.62
CA ILE A 198 -0.60 2.91 3.38
C ILE A 198 -2.08 2.55 3.36
N PHE A 199 -2.76 2.87 2.27
CA PHE A 199 -4.14 2.50 2.00
C PHE A 199 -4.20 1.80 0.63
N ALA A 200 -4.69 0.57 0.60
CA ALA A 200 -4.97 -0.15 -0.64
C ALA A 200 -6.30 0.34 -1.21
N GLU A 201 -6.27 0.85 -2.44
CA GLU A 201 -7.46 1.30 -3.16
C GLU A 201 -7.67 0.41 -4.40
N ASP A 202 -8.94 0.07 -4.66
CA ASP A 202 -9.29 -0.73 -5.83
C ASP A 202 -8.96 0.04 -7.11
N PRO A 203 -8.38 -0.63 -8.12
CA PRO A 203 -8.07 0.03 -9.38
C PRO A 203 -9.37 0.42 -10.11
N PRO A 204 -9.35 1.52 -10.90
CA PRO A 204 -10.52 1.97 -11.67
C PRO A 204 -11.00 0.97 -12.74
N GLY A 205 -10.18 -0.03 -13.06
CA GLY A 205 -10.35 -0.88 -14.24
C GLY A 205 -10.10 -0.11 -15.54
N PRO A 206 -10.51 -0.64 -16.70
CA PRO A 206 -10.22 -0.05 -18.00
C PRO A 206 -11.02 1.24 -18.31
N ALA A 207 -11.76 1.76 -17.33
CA ALA A 207 -12.49 3.01 -17.46
C ALA A 207 -11.51 4.18 -17.28
N PRO A 208 -11.39 5.10 -18.26
CA PRO A 208 -10.38 6.15 -18.20
C PRO A 208 -10.64 7.12 -17.04
N ASN A 209 -9.60 7.39 -16.25
CA ASN A 209 -9.51 8.47 -15.25
C ASN A 209 -10.60 8.42 -14.16
N SER A 210 -11.03 7.23 -13.75
CA SER A 210 -12.00 7.08 -12.65
C SER A 210 -11.36 6.86 -11.28
N PHE A 211 -10.03 6.83 -11.19
CA PHE A 211 -9.34 6.78 -9.90
C PHE A 211 -9.28 8.17 -9.28
N ASP A 212 -9.80 8.31 -8.06
CA ASP A 212 -9.82 9.58 -7.35
C ASP A 212 -8.46 9.84 -6.68
N THR A 213 -7.64 10.71 -7.24
CA THR A 213 -6.36 11.10 -6.62
C THR A 213 -6.51 12.10 -5.49
N THR A 214 -7.71 12.64 -5.26
CA THR A 214 -7.97 13.82 -4.42
C THR A 214 -8.48 13.51 -3.02
N THR A 215 -8.60 12.23 -2.65
CA THR A 215 -8.98 11.82 -1.29
C THR A 215 -8.11 12.51 -0.24
N ASP A 216 -8.74 13.29 0.64
CA ASP A 216 -8.07 14.12 1.64
C ASP A 216 -7.90 13.42 3.01
N LEU A 217 -7.14 14.04 3.92
CA LEU A 217 -6.99 13.55 5.30
C LEU A 217 -8.29 13.37 6.07
N THR A 218 -9.32 14.16 5.77
CA THR A 218 -10.56 14.09 6.54
C THR A 218 -11.23 12.74 6.28
N LEU A 219 -11.36 12.38 4.99
CA LEU A 219 -11.89 11.08 4.57
C LEU A 219 -10.97 9.93 5.01
N LEU A 220 -9.66 10.08 4.83
CA LEU A 220 -8.71 9.03 5.22
C LEU A 220 -8.63 8.83 6.74
N SER A 221 -9.01 9.82 7.55
CA SER A 221 -9.07 9.66 9.01
C SER A 221 -10.21 8.77 9.50
N GLU A 222 -11.22 8.53 8.64
CA GLU A 222 -12.33 7.62 8.91
C GLU A 222 -12.03 6.17 8.52
N VAL A 223 -10.87 5.93 7.89
CA VAL A 223 -10.44 4.62 7.38
C VAL A 223 -9.19 4.16 8.13
N GLU A 224 -9.13 2.88 8.52
CA GLU A 224 -7.93 2.29 9.10
C GLU A 224 -6.89 2.02 7.99
N PRO A 225 -5.64 2.51 8.10
CA PRO A 225 -4.61 2.21 7.13
C PRO A 225 -4.21 0.74 7.20
N ASP A 226 -3.92 0.13 6.05
CA ASP A 226 -3.40 -1.24 5.96
C ASP A 226 -2.08 -1.42 6.69
N PHE A 227 -1.26 -0.37 6.70
CA PHE A 227 0.00 -0.34 7.42
C PHE A 227 0.45 1.09 7.71
N THR A 228 1.19 1.27 8.82
CA THR A 228 1.82 2.55 9.17
C THR A 228 3.26 2.32 9.59
N PHE A 229 4.18 3.12 9.05
CA PHE A 229 5.60 3.08 9.42
C PHE A 229 6.22 4.47 9.48
N ASN A 230 7.35 4.58 10.17
CA ASN A 230 8.13 5.81 10.20
C ASN A 230 9.30 5.72 9.22
N THR A 231 9.58 6.83 8.54
CA THR A 231 10.76 7.02 7.69
C THR A 231 11.34 8.42 7.93
N ALA A 232 12.49 8.72 7.35
CA ALA A 232 13.07 10.05 7.47
C ALA A 232 13.88 10.42 6.24
N ILE A 233 13.84 11.69 5.84
CA ILE A 233 14.67 12.23 4.76
C ILE A 233 15.77 13.10 5.38
N VAL A 234 17.01 12.83 4.99
CA VAL A 234 18.17 13.61 5.45
C VAL A 234 18.38 14.81 4.52
N ARG A 235 18.81 15.93 5.11
CA ARG A 235 19.15 17.17 4.40
C ARG A 235 20.43 17.04 3.58
#